data_AF-A0A2A5HY84-F1
#
_entry.id   AF-A0A2A5HY84-F1
#
_cell.length_a   1.000
_cell.length_b   1.000
_cell.length_c   1.000
_cell.angle_alpha   90.00
_cell.angle_beta   90.00
_cell.angle_gamma   90.00
#
_symmetry.space_group_name_H-M   'P 1'
#
loop_
_entity.id
_entity.type
_entity.pdbx_description
1 polymer ?
#
loop_
_entity_poly.entity_id
_entity_poly.type
_entity_poly.pdbx_seq_one_letter_code
_entity_poly.pdbx_strand_id
1 'polypeptide(L)'
;MRSFTRHKGIAAPMDRANVDTDLIIPKQFLKSIRRTGFGPNLFDELRYLDKGEPGKDNSGRPLNKDFPLNDARYQGASVLLARENFGCGSSREHAPWALDEYGFRAIIAPSFADIFYNNCFKNGVLPIVLNEAIVEGLFVAMYEQEGYSLTVELDSQQVLTPEGEQHGFEIDHFRKHCLLNGFDEISLTLKESDNIKAYEDDRREAAPWLFTQLS
;
A
#
# COMPACT_ATOMS: atom_id res chain seq x y z
N MET A 1 11.80 3.65 -2.35
CA MET A 1 10.65 2.71 -2.21
C MET A 1 11.06 1.30 -2.69
N ARG A 2 10.40 0.19 -2.28
CA ARG A 2 10.67 -1.15 -2.83
C ARG A 2 10.13 -1.27 -4.26
N SER A 3 10.93 -1.80 -5.20
CA SER A 3 10.46 -2.04 -6.56
C SER A 3 9.38 -3.12 -6.62
N PHE A 4 8.48 -2.97 -7.60
CA PHE A 4 7.41 -3.92 -7.90
C PHE A 4 7.50 -4.28 -9.38
N THR A 5 7.75 -5.55 -9.69
CA THR A 5 7.77 -6.08 -11.06
C THR A 5 6.72 -7.18 -11.20
N ARG A 6 7.00 -8.31 -10.54
CA ARG A 6 6.14 -9.47 -10.43
C ARG A 6 6.01 -9.85 -8.96
N HIS A 7 4.79 -10.06 -8.49
CA HIS A 7 4.53 -10.50 -7.12
C HIS A 7 3.52 -11.64 -7.11
N LYS A 8 3.94 -12.83 -6.65
CA LYS A 8 3.04 -13.94 -6.33
C LYS A 8 2.85 -14.00 -4.83
N GLY A 9 1.60 -13.98 -4.36
CA GLY A 9 1.31 -13.95 -2.93
C GLY A 9 -0.02 -14.63 -2.59
N ILE A 10 -0.12 -15.15 -1.36
CA ILE A 10 -1.39 -15.63 -0.81
C ILE A 10 -2.35 -14.44 -0.74
N ALA A 11 -3.57 -14.66 -1.24
CA ALA A 11 -4.66 -13.71 -1.17
C ALA A 11 -5.38 -13.85 0.17
N ALA A 12 -5.76 -12.72 0.77
CA ALA A 12 -6.56 -12.70 1.98
C ALA A 12 -7.69 -11.66 1.91
N PRO A 13 -8.80 -11.89 2.63
CA PRO A 13 -9.98 -11.04 2.53
C PRO A 13 -9.93 -9.83 3.47
N MET A 14 -10.37 -8.70 2.93
CA MET A 14 -11.11 -7.66 3.63
C MET A 14 -12.49 -7.56 3.00
N ASP A 15 -13.38 -8.47 3.39
CA ASP A 15 -14.72 -8.62 2.83
C ASP A 15 -15.71 -7.60 3.43
N ARG A 16 -15.39 -6.33 3.26
CA ARG A 16 -16.16 -5.20 3.78
C ARG A 16 -16.00 -4.00 2.86
N ALA A 17 -17.12 -3.40 2.45
CA ALA A 17 -17.13 -2.15 1.70
C ALA A 17 -16.88 -0.96 2.62
N ASN A 18 -16.38 0.15 2.05
CA ASN A 18 -16.17 1.41 2.77
C ASN A 18 -15.24 1.26 3.98
N VAL A 19 -14.15 0.51 3.81
CA VAL A 19 -13.08 0.41 4.81
C VAL A 19 -12.32 1.74 4.81
N ASP A 20 -12.58 2.56 5.82
CA ASP A 20 -11.94 3.86 5.94
C ASP A 20 -10.51 3.77 6.50
N THR A 21 -9.79 4.89 6.46
CA THR A 21 -8.42 4.96 6.96
C THR A 21 -8.29 4.85 8.47
N ASP A 22 -9.35 5.02 9.28
CA ASP A 22 -9.32 4.76 10.74
C ASP A 22 -9.37 3.26 10.98
N LEU A 23 -10.18 2.54 10.20
CA LEU A 23 -10.26 1.10 10.26
C LEU A 23 -8.95 0.44 9.82
N ILE A 24 -8.29 0.97 8.78
CA ILE A 24 -6.95 0.50 8.36
C ILE A 24 -5.92 0.73 9.48
N ILE A 25 -5.84 1.95 10.01
CA ILE A 25 -4.92 2.30 11.08
C ILE A 25 -5.53 3.37 12.00
N PRO A 26 -5.89 3.02 13.25
CA PRO A 26 -6.54 3.97 14.14
C PRO A 26 -5.67 5.18 14.50
N LYS A 27 -6.32 6.35 14.61
CA LYS A 27 -5.67 7.64 14.85
C LYS A 27 -4.71 7.70 16.05
N GLN A 28 -4.89 6.88 17.08
CA GLN A 28 -4.01 6.89 18.25
C GLN A 28 -2.55 6.58 17.89
N PHE A 29 -2.33 5.71 16.90
CA PHE A 29 -0.98 5.29 16.50
C PHE A 29 -0.23 6.37 15.72
N LEU A 30 -0.94 7.37 15.20
CA LEU A 30 -0.39 8.47 14.39
C LEU A 30 0.34 9.53 15.25
N LYS A 31 0.39 9.35 16.57
CA LYS A 31 1.21 10.16 17.48
C LYS A 31 2.70 9.77 17.44
N SER A 32 3.03 8.64 16.82
CA SER A 32 4.42 8.22 16.64
C SER A 32 5.13 9.13 15.66
N ILE A 33 6.36 9.55 15.99
CA ILE A 33 7.27 10.25 15.07
C ILE A 33 8.10 9.28 14.21
N ARG A 34 7.98 7.97 14.45
CA ARG A 34 8.70 6.95 13.69
C ARG A 34 7.98 6.68 12.38
N ARG A 35 8.74 6.39 11.33
CA ARG A 35 8.23 5.96 10.02
C ARG A 35 8.01 4.44 9.91
N THR A 36 8.19 3.71 11.01
CA THR A 36 8.14 2.24 11.07
C THR A 36 7.39 1.77 12.32
N GLY A 37 6.85 0.55 12.28
CA GLY A 37 6.17 -0.10 13.40
C GLY A 37 4.64 0.00 13.33
N PHE A 38 4.08 0.30 12.16
CA PHE A 38 2.65 0.39 11.91
C PHE A 38 2.04 -0.95 11.49
N GLY A 39 2.83 -1.89 10.95
CA GLY A 39 2.35 -3.21 10.51
C GLY A 39 1.55 -3.99 11.58
N PRO A 40 2.04 -4.13 12.83
CA PRO A 40 1.30 -4.81 13.89
C PRO A 40 -0.04 -4.14 14.25
N ASN A 41 -0.20 -2.84 13.97
CA ASN A 41 -1.39 -2.05 14.27
C ASN A 41 -2.40 -2.02 13.09
N LEU A 42 -2.09 -2.68 11.97
CA LEU A 42 -3.00 -2.81 10.84
C LEU A 42 -4.31 -3.47 11.29
N PHE A 43 -5.43 -2.84 10.98
CA PHE A 43 -6.78 -3.27 11.36
C PHE A 43 -6.96 -3.51 12.87
N ASP A 44 -6.30 -2.72 13.72
CA ASP A 44 -6.25 -2.94 15.18
C ASP A 44 -7.62 -3.27 15.80
N GLU A 45 -8.64 -2.46 15.48
CA GLU A 45 -10.00 -2.59 16.03
C GLU A 45 -10.71 -3.87 15.61
N LEU A 46 -10.32 -4.46 14.48
CA LEU A 46 -10.85 -5.75 14.03
C LEU A 46 -9.97 -6.91 14.50
N ARG A 47 -8.66 -6.69 14.58
CA ARG A 47 -7.65 -7.72 14.76
C ARG A 47 -7.46 -8.17 16.21
N TYR A 48 -7.63 -7.26 17.17
CA TYR A 48 -7.40 -7.54 18.59
C TYR A 48 -8.69 -7.35 19.40
N LEU A 49 -8.81 -8.05 20.54
CA LEU A 49 -9.97 -7.97 21.44
C LEU A 49 -9.82 -6.87 22.50
N ASP A 50 -8.63 -6.32 22.66
CA ASP A 50 -8.32 -5.21 23.57
C ASP A 50 -7.99 -3.93 22.79
N LYS A 51 -7.83 -2.81 23.50
CA LYS A 51 -7.49 -1.53 22.90
C LYS A 51 -5.98 -1.39 22.73
N GLY A 52 -5.53 -1.07 21.52
CA GLY A 52 -4.12 -0.81 21.26
C GLY A 52 -3.66 0.55 21.79
N GLU A 53 -2.41 0.59 22.26
CA GLU A 53 -1.76 1.80 22.75
C GLU A 53 -0.49 2.11 21.96
N PRO A 54 -0.21 3.39 21.66
CA PRO A 54 0.97 3.77 20.89
C PRO A 54 2.27 3.32 21.57
N GLY A 55 3.13 2.62 20.81
CA GLY A 55 4.44 2.18 21.28
C GLY A 55 4.42 0.95 22.20
N LYS A 56 3.27 0.32 22.42
CA LYS A 56 3.20 -0.97 23.12
C LYS A 56 3.36 -2.15 22.16
N ASP A 57 3.89 -3.25 22.68
CA ASP A 57 4.05 -4.50 21.93
C ASP A 57 2.70 -5.18 21.70
N ASN A 58 2.44 -5.58 20.46
CA ASN A 58 1.22 -6.29 20.08
C ASN A 58 1.33 -7.82 20.26
N SER A 59 2.54 -8.37 20.48
CA SER A 59 2.76 -9.82 20.47
C SER A 59 1.97 -10.60 21.53
N GLY A 60 1.67 -9.97 22.67
CA GLY A 60 0.87 -10.54 23.77
C GLY A 60 -0.62 -10.19 23.72
N ARG A 61 -1.09 -9.45 22.72
CA ARG A 61 -2.48 -8.98 22.67
C ARG A 61 -3.43 -10.10 22.24
N PRO A 62 -4.62 -10.23 22.85
CA PRO A 62 -5.59 -11.25 22.49
C PRO A 62 -6.12 -11.00 21.06
N LEU A 63 -5.93 -11.98 20.17
CA LEU A 63 -6.42 -11.91 18.79
C LEU A 63 -7.92 -12.17 18.72
N ASN A 64 -8.62 -11.40 17.89
CA ASN A 64 -9.99 -11.64 17.52
C ASN A 64 -10.07 -12.81 16.51
N LYS A 65 -10.67 -13.93 16.90
CA LYS A 65 -10.79 -15.13 16.06
C LYS A 65 -11.82 -14.99 14.94
N ASP A 66 -12.69 -13.98 15.01
CA ASP A 66 -13.68 -13.72 13.97
C ASP A 66 -13.11 -12.84 12.84
N PHE A 67 -11.86 -12.37 12.97
CA PHE A 67 -11.20 -11.56 11.94
C PHE A 67 -10.35 -12.44 11.02
N PRO A 68 -10.67 -12.53 9.71
CA PRO A 68 -10.03 -13.50 8.82
C PRO A 68 -8.51 -13.44 8.78
N LEU A 69 -7.88 -12.25 8.82
CA LEU A 69 -6.41 -12.15 8.74
C LEU A 69 -5.68 -12.77 9.96
N ASN A 70 -6.39 -13.15 11.02
CA ASN A 70 -5.82 -13.90 12.13
C ASN A 70 -5.83 -15.43 11.90
N ASP A 71 -6.57 -15.93 10.90
CA ASP A 71 -6.61 -17.35 10.61
C ASP A 71 -5.28 -17.86 10.05
N ALA A 72 -4.94 -19.11 10.39
CA ALA A 72 -3.71 -19.76 9.93
C ALA A 72 -3.60 -19.82 8.39
N ARG A 73 -4.74 -19.98 7.70
CA ARG A 73 -4.82 -20.11 6.23
C ARG A 73 -4.39 -18.85 5.46
N TYR A 74 -4.37 -17.69 6.11
CA TYR A 74 -3.97 -16.41 5.51
C TYR A 74 -2.62 -15.91 6.03
N GLN A 75 -1.89 -16.70 6.82
CA GLN A 75 -0.58 -16.30 7.33
C GLN A 75 0.40 -16.09 6.18
N GLY A 76 1.10 -14.94 6.20
CA GLY A 76 1.99 -14.54 5.12
C GLY A 76 1.27 -14.04 3.85
N ALA A 77 -0.03 -13.77 3.93
CA ALA A 77 -0.75 -13.10 2.86
C ALA A 77 -0.08 -11.78 2.48
N SER A 78 -0.01 -11.55 1.16
CA SER A 78 0.63 -10.36 0.60
C SER A 78 -0.15 -9.76 -0.57
N VAL A 79 -1.32 -10.32 -0.88
CA VAL A 79 -2.34 -9.74 -1.75
C VAL A 79 -3.62 -9.59 -0.94
N LEU A 80 -4.15 -8.37 -0.84
CA LEU A 80 -5.41 -8.11 -0.14
C LEU A 80 -6.54 -8.03 -1.17
N LEU A 81 -7.57 -8.87 -1.04
CA LEU A 81 -8.83 -8.68 -1.75
C LEU A 81 -9.75 -7.82 -0.89
N ALA A 82 -10.23 -6.71 -1.43
CA ALA A 82 -11.09 -5.76 -0.72
C ALA A 82 -12.34 -5.43 -1.54
N ARG A 83 -13.35 -4.89 -0.87
CA ARG A 83 -14.58 -4.39 -1.52
C ARG A 83 -14.45 -2.91 -1.89
N GLU A 84 -15.51 -2.38 -2.48
CA GLU A 84 -15.56 -1.01 -2.98
C GLU A 84 -15.23 0.06 -1.93
N ASN A 85 -14.76 1.20 -2.44
CA ASN A 85 -14.44 2.40 -1.68
C ASN A 85 -13.41 2.16 -0.55
N PHE A 86 -12.40 1.32 -0.83
CA PHE A 86 -11.35 1.01 0.14
C PHE A 86 -10.42 2.21 0.36
N GLY A 87 -10.06 2.45 1.62
CA GLY A 87 -9.21 3.57 2.03
C GLY A 87 -9.93 4.92 2.08
N CYS A 88 -11.25 4.92 2.22
CA CYS A 88 -12.05 6.15 2.29
C CYS A 88 -11.85 6.93 3.62
N GLY A 89 -12.48 8.09 3.73
CA GLY A 89 -12.37 8.96 4.90
C GLY A 89 -11.15 9.88 4.83
N SER A 90 -10.51 10.10 5.98
CA SER A 90 -9.47 11.13 6.10
C SER A 90 -8.16 10.76 5.41
N SER A 91 -7.44 11.75 4.88
CA SER A 91 -6.10 11.54 4.32
C SER A 91 -5.13 11.07 5.39
N ARG A 92 -4.56 9.87 5.21
CA ARG A 92 -3.56 9.28 6.11
C ARG A 92 -2.51 8.49 5.33
N GLU A 93 -1.29 9.01 5.28
CA GLU A 93 -0.14 8.31 4.66
C GLU A 93 0.26 7.04 5.42
N HIS A 94 -0.06 6.99 6.71
CA HIS A 94 0.22 5.83 7.57
C HIS A 94 -0.60 4.59 7.22
N ALA A 95 -1.74 4.73 6.52
CA ALA A 95 -2.58 3.60 6.14
C ALA A 95 -1.85 2.67 5.13
N PRO A 96 -1.31 3.20 4.01
CA PRO A 96 -0.40 2.42 3.15
C PRO A 96 0.84 1.88 3.87
N TRP A 97 1.43 2.60 4.84
CA TRP A 97 2.59 2.09 5.60
C TRP A 97 2.23 0.87 6.42
N ALA A 98 1.10 0.89 7.13
CA ALA A 98 0.63 -0.26 7.90
C ALA A 98 0.40 -1.49 7.00
N LEU A 99 -0.13 -1.28 5.79
CA LEU A 99 -0.34 -2.34 4.80
C LEU A 99 0.98 -2.93 4.29
N ASP A 100 1.93 -2.09 3.88
CA ASP A 100 3.25 -2.53 3.40
C ASP A 100 4.04 -3.26 4.50
N GLU A 101 4.10 -2.68 5.71
CA GLU A 101 4.82 -3.27 6.84
C GLU A 101 4.20 -4.57 7.35
N TYR A 102 2.87 -4.72 7.23
CA TYR A 102 2.21 -6.00 7.51
C TYR A 102 2.63 -7.07 6.49
N GLY A 103 2.91 -6.66 5.25
CA GLY A 103 3.39 -7.53 4.17
C GLY A 103 2.57 -7.47 2.89
N PHE A 104 1.52 -6.65 2.82
CA PHE A 104 0.71 -6.51 1.61
C PHE A 104 1.46 -5.72 0.54
N ARG A 105 1.66 -6.35 -0.62
CA ARG A 105 2.31 -5.75 -1.78
C ARG A 105 1.31 -5.23 -2.79
N ALA A 106 0.15 -5.87 -2.88
CA ALA A 106 -0.94 -5.46 -3.77
C ALA A 106 -2.29 -5.53 -3.06
N ILE A 107 -3.20 -4.64 -3.46
CA ILE A 107 -4.58 -4.59 -2.99
C ILE A 107 -5.46 -4.58 -4.23
N ILE A 108 -6.42 -5.49 -4.31
CA ILE A 108 -7.35 -5.62 -5.44
C ILE A 108 -8.75 -5.28 -4.92
N ALA A 109 -9.39 -4.28 -5.52
CA ALA A 109 -10.73 -3.85 -5.15
C ALA A 109 -11.51 -3.28 -6.35
N PRO A 110 -12.84 -3.17 -6.26
CA PRO A 110 -13.64 -2.50 -7.28
C PRO A 110 -13.38 -1.00 -7.38
N SER A 111 -13.00 -0.37 -6.27
CA SER A 111 -12.69 1.06 -6.21
C SER A 111 -11.92 1.42 -4.94
N PHE A 112 -11.19 2.54 -5.00
CA PHE A 112 -10.44 3.12 -3.90
C PHE A 112 -10.80 4.59 -3.74
N ALA A 113 -10.61 5.15 -2.55
CA ALA A 113 -10.61 6.59 -2.39
C ALA A 113 -9.34 7.21 -2.98
N ASP A 114 -9.49 8.28 -3.76
CA ASP A 114 -8.41 8.88 -4.58
C ASP A 114 -7.14 9.19 -3.80
N ILE A 115 -7.28 9.75 -2.59
CA ILE A 115 -6.14 10.12 -1.76
C ILE A 115 -5.37 8.88 -1.30
N PHE A 116 -6.08 7.86 -0.82
CA PHE A 116 -5.46 6.60 -0.40
C PHE A 116 -4.77 5.92 -1.59
N TYR A 117 -5.47 5.85 -2.73
CA TYR A 117 -4.94 5.30 -3.98
C TYR A 117 -3.61 5.96 -4.37
N ASN A 118 -3.55 7.30 -4.32
CA ASN A 118 -2.33 8.05 -4.63
C ASN A 118 -1.21 7.80 -3.63
N ASN A 119 -1.53 7.68 -2.34
CA ASN A 119 -0.55 7.44 -1.28
C ASN A 119 0.05 6.02 -1.36
N CYS A 120 -0.68 5.02 -1.87
CA CYS A 120 -0.13 3.67 -2.05
C CYS A 120 1.11 3.67 -2.95
N PHE A 121 1.06 4.37 -4.09
CA PHE A 121 2.17 4.43 -5.04
C PHE A 121 3.44 5.06 -4.49
N LYS A 122 3.33 5.96 -3.50
CA LYS A 122 4.49 6.55 -2.83
C LYS A 122 5.19 5.57 -1.88
N ASN A 123 4.50 4.50 -1.51
CA ASN A 123 4.88 3.58 -0.45
C ASN A 123 5.08 2.14 -0.93
N GLY A 124 5.05 1.88 -2.25
CA GLY A 124 5.39 0.58 -2.82
C GLY A 124 4.28 -0.46 -2.76
N VAL A 125 3.07 -0.03 -2.41
CA VAL A 125 1.85 -0.83 -2.45
C VAL A 125 1.15 -0.56 -3.78
N LEU A 126 0.78 -1.61 -4.50
CA LEU A 126 0.07 -1.51 -5.77
C LEU A 126 -1.45 -1.69 -5.56
N PRO A 127 -2.24 -0.62 -5.58
CA PRO A 127 -3.70 -0.72 -5.64
C PRO A 127 -4.15 -1.04 -7.07
N ILE A 128 -5.00 -2.04 -7.23
CA ILE A 128 -5.46 -2.59 -8.50
C ILE A 128 -6.98 -2.49 -8.54
N VAL A 129 -7.48 -1.75 -9.52
CA VAL A 129 -8.92 -1.65 -9.76
C VAL A 129 -9.33 -2.71 -10.77
N LEU A 130 -10.25 -3.60 -10.37
CA LEU A 130 -10.89 -4.57 -11.25
C LEU A 130 -12.41 -4.40 -11.20
N ASN A 131 -13.13 -4.96 -12.18
CA ASN A 131 -14.58 -4.96 -12.13
C ASN A 131 -15.09 -5.75 -10.90
N GLU A 132 -16.18 -5.28 -10.29
CA GLU A 132 -16.79 -5.92 -9.12
C GLU A 132 -17.09 -7.41 -9.32
N ALA A 133 -17.57 -7.81 -10.51
CA ALA A 133 -17.84 -9.21 -10.82
C ALA A 133 -16.57 -10.08 -10.83
N ILE A 134 -15.45 -9.50 -11.28
CA ILE A 134 -14.14 -10.18 -11.24
C ILE A 134 -13.70 -10.32 -9.78
N VAL A 135 -13.77 -9.24 -9.00
CA VAL A 135 -13.39 -9.27 -7.58
C VAL A 135 -14.22 -10.29 -6.81
N GLU A 136 -15.53 -10.37 -7.05
CA GLU A 136 -16.39 -11.40 -6.46
C GLU A 136 -15.93 -12.82 -6.82
N GLY A 137 -15.63 -13.08 -8.09
CA GLY A 137 -15.07 -14.37 -8.52
C GLY A 137 -13.76 -14.72 -7.80
N LEU A 138 -12.88 -13.74 -7.59
CA LEU A 138 -11.65 -13.92 -6.84
C LEU A 138 -11.90 -14.22 -5.35
N PHE A 139 -12.91 -13.58 -4.72
CA PHE A 139 -13.32 -13.90 -3.35
C PHE A 139 -13.82 -15.34 -3.22
N VAL A 140 -14.71 -15.77 -4.14
CA VAL A 140 -15.24 -17.15 -4.15
C VAL A 140 -14.11 -18.16 -4.25
N ALA A 141 -13.22 -18.01 -5.24
CA ALA A 141 -12.09 -18.92 -5.44
C ALA A 141 -11.15 -18.96 -4.22
N MET A 142 -10.86 -17.80 -3.61
CA MET A 142 -10.02 -17.70 -2.43
C MET A 142 -10.65 -18.38 -1.20
N TYR A 143 -11.96 -18.29 -1.00
CA TYR A 143 -12.63 -18.96 0.11
C TYR A 143 -12.65 -20.48 -0.06
N GLU A 144 -12.86 -20.96 -1.29
CA GLU A 144 -12.89 -22.39 -1.64
C GLU A 144 -11.52 -23.07 -1.55
N GLN A 145 -10.44 -22.35 -1.86
CA GLN A 145 -9.08 -22.89 -1.88
C GLN A 145 -8.19 -22.31 -0.77
N GLU A 146 -7.74 -23.17 0.14
CA GLU A 146 -6.70 -22.79 1.10
C GLU A 146 -5.36 -22.50 0.39
N GLY A 147 -4.70 -21.41 0.78
CA GLY A 147 -3.46 -20.97 0.14
C GLY A 147 -3.65 -20.41 -1.28
N TYR A 148 -4.88 -20.03 -1.67
CA TYR A 148 -5.15 -19.38 -2.94
C TYR A 148 -4.20 -18.19 -3.15
N SER A 149 -3.50 -18.18 -4.27
CA SER A 149 -2.43 -17.22 -4.53
C SER A 149 -2.60 -16.56 -5.88
N LEU A 150 -2.44 -15.24 -5.90
CA LEU A 150 -2.53 -14.44 -7.12
C LEU A 150 -1.14 -14.00 -7.54
N THR A 151 -0.91 -13.95 -8.85
CA THR A 151 0.31 -13.35 -9.40
C THR A 151 -0.04 -12.03 -10.05
N VAL A 152 0.58 -10.95 -9.58
CA VAL A 152 0.44 -9.62 -10.14
C VAL A 152 1.68 -9.30 -10.97
N GLU A 153 1.48 -9.01 -12.24
CA GLU A 153 2.50 -8.60 -13.20
C GLU A 153 2.30 -7.12 -13.53
N LEU A 154 3.19 -6.25 -13.05
CA LEU A 154 3.07 -4.82 -13.30
C LEU A 154 3.44 -4.45 -14.74
N ASP A 155 4.35 -5.19 -15.36
CA ASP A 155 4.80 -4.85 -16.71
C ASP A 155 3.72 -5.11 -17.77
N SER A 156 3.06 -6.27 -17.71
CA SER A 156 1.91 -6.60 -18.56
C SER A 156 0.57 -6.08 -18.01
N GLN A 157 0.55 -5.52 -16.80
CA GLN A 157 -0.63 -5.03 -16.09
C GLN A 157 -1.72 -6.11 -15.97
N GLN A 158 -1.33 -7.29 -15.48
CA GLN A 158 -2.22 -8.44 -15.33
C GLN A 158 -2.24 -8.95 -13.89
N VAL A 159 -3.42 -9.36 -13.43
CA VAL A 159 -3.59 -10.27 -12.30
C VAL A 159 -3.87 -11.66 -12.86
N LEU A 160 -3.06 -12.64 -12.47
CA LEU A 160 -3.15 -14.03 -12.91
C LEU A 160 -3.65 -14.91 -11.77
N THR A 161 -4.67 -15.72 -12.05
CA THR A 161 -5.19 -16.72 -11.11
C THR A 161 -4.39 -18.03 -11.22
N PRO A 162 -4.44 -18.93 -10.22
CA PRO A 162 -3.86 -20.27 -10.33
C PRO A 162 -4.39 -21.10 -11.51
N GLU A 163 -5.64 -20.84 -11.92
CA GLU A 163 -6.33 -21.54 -13.01
C GLU A 163 -5.91 -21.01 -14.39
N GLY A 164 -5.13 -19.92 -14.44
CA GLY A 164 -4.60 -19.33 -15.67
C GLY A 164 -5.45 -18.20 -16.24
N GLU A 165 -6.50 -17.77 -15.53
CA GLU A 165 -7.27 -16.58 -15.91
C GLU A 165 -6.41 -15.32 -15.77
N GLN A 166 -6.66 -14.35 -16.64
CA GLN A 166 -5.92 -13.09 -16.69
C GLN A 166 -6.90 -11.92 -16.62
N HIS A 167 -6.70 -11.05 -15.64
CA HIS A 167 -7.49 -9.84 -15.47
C HIS A 167 -6.58 -8.62 -15.65
N GLY A 168 -6.83 -7.87 -16.72
CA GLY A 168 -6.12 -6.63 -17.00
C GLY A 168 -6.53 -5.53 -16.04
N PHE A 169 -5.56 -4.69 -15.65
CA PHE A 169 -5.81 -3.46 -14.92
C PHE A 169 -5.08 -2.29 -15.59
N GLU A 170 -5.44 -1.06 -15.22
CA GLU A 170 -4.79 0.13 -15.73
C GLU A 170 -4.01 0.86 -14.63
N ILE A 171 -2.86 1.39 -14.99
CA ILE A 171 -2.06 2.26 -14.14
C ILE A 171 -1.43 3.38 -14.99
N ASP A 172 -1.37 4.59 -14.42
CA ASP A 172 -0.65 5.70 -15.03
C ASP A 172 0.83 5.33 -15.32
N HIS A 173 1.31 5.74 -16.49
CA HIS A 173 2.65 5.39 -16.98
C HIS A 173 3.76 5.84 -16.02
N PHE A 174 3.64 7.02 -15.43
CA PHE A 174 4.65 7.53 -14.50
C PHE A 174 4.64 6.73 -13.18
N ARG A 175 3.46 6.42 -12.63
CA ARG A 175 3.35 5.56 -11.44
C ARG A 175 3.91 4.17 -11.68
N LYS A 176 3.61 3.58 -12.84
CA LYS A 176 4.18 2.29 -13.27
C LYS A 176 5.71 2.37 -13.32
N HIS A 177 6.25 3.41 -13.94
CA HIS A 177 7.69 3.61 -14.02
C HIS A 177 8.33 3.69 -12.61
N CYS A 178 7.74 4.48 -11.71
CA CYS A 178 8.23 4.62 -10.34
C CYS A 178 8.22 3.28 -9.59
N LEU A 179 7.11 2.53 -9.67
CA LEU A 179 7.00 1.20 -9.03
C LEU A 179 8.00 0.20 -9.60
N LEU A 180 8.14 0.11 -10.93
CA LEU A 180 9.10 -0.81 -11.57
C LEU A 180 10.55 -0.57 -11.11
N ASN A 181 10.90 0.70 -10.87
CA ASN A 181 12.27 1.10 -10.55
C ASN A 181 12.49 1.36 -9.05
N GLY A 182 11.43 1.31 -8.24
CA GLY A 182 11.49 1.66 -6.81
C GLY A 182 11.75 3.14 -6.54
N PHE A 183 11.48 4.03 -7.51
CA PHE A 183 11.69 5.46 -7.35
C PHE A 183 10.66 6.07 -6.41
N ASP A 184 11.15 6.90 -5.49
CA ASP A 184 10.35 7.85 -4.72
C ASP A 184 10.65 9.29 -5.17
N GLU A 185 9.90 10.25 -4.65
CA GLU A 185 10.02 11.68 -5.00
C GLU A 185 11.43 12.23 -4.78
N ILE A 186 12.13 11.74 -3.74
CA ILE A 186 13.52 12.10 -3.46
C ILE A 186 14.43 11.55 -4.56
N SER A 187 14.28 10.28 -4.90
CA SER A 187 15.05 9.63 -5.96
C SER A 187 14.87 10.33 -7.31
N LEU A 188 13.65 10.78 -7.62
CA LEU A 188 13.35 11.54 -8.83
C LEU A 188 14.01 12.92 -8.81
N THR A 189 13.94 13.63 -7.68
CA THR A 189 14.59 14.95 -7.54
C THR A 189 16.11 14.82 -7.66
N LEU A 190 16.70 13.78 -7.08
CA LEU A 190 18.15 13.52 -7.16
C LEU A 190 18.63 13.23 -8.59
N LYS A 191 17.77 12.71 -9.47
CA LYS A 191 18.12 12.55 -10.90
C LYS A 191 18.28 13.89 -11.62
N GLU A 192 17.61 14.93 -11.14
CA GLU A 192 17.73 16.29 -11.67
C GLU A 192 18.87 17.08 -10.99
N SER A 193 19.69 16.45 -10.14
CA SER A 193 20.71 17.15 -9.35
C SER A 193 21.70 17.95 -10.19
N ASP A 194 22.09 17.47 -11.37
CA ASP A 194 23.01 18.19 -12.25
C ASP A 194 22.33 19.42 -12.88
N ASN A 195 21.05 19.30 -13.25
CA ASN A 195 20.25 20.42 -13.77
C ASN A 195 19.98 21.47 -12.68
N ILE A 196 19.68 21.02 -11.45
CA ILE A 196 19.53 21.90 -10.28
C ILE A 196 20.84 22.65 -10.03
N LYS A 197 21.98 21.94 -10.05
CA LYS A 197 23.29 22.56 -9.84
C LYS A 197 23.64 23.57 -10.93
N ALA A 198 23.40 23.24 -12.20
CA ALA A 198 23.62 24.17 -13.31
C ALA A 198 22.77 25.44 -13.16
N TYR A 199 21.48 25.28 -12.82
CA TYR A 199 20.60 26.41 -12.55
C TYR A 199 21.07 27.27 -11.34
N GLU A 200 21.54 26.64 -10.27
CA GLU A 200 22.09 27.33 -9.10
C GLU A 200 23.37 28.11 -9.43
N ASP A 201 24.28 27.51 -10.19
CA ASP A 201 25.53 28.15 -10.61
C ASP A 201 25.24 29.39 -11.48
N ASP A 202 24.36 29.26 -12.49
CA ASP A 202 23.88 30.38 -13.31
C ASP A 202 23.23 31.49 -12.46
N ARG A 203 22.45 31.10 -11.44
CA ARG A 203 21.79 32.05 -10.53
C ARG A 203 22.76 32.78 -9.61
N ARG A 204 23.86 32.13 -9.18
CA ARG A 204 24.90 32.80 -8.40
C ARG A 204 25.58 33.91 -9.21
N GLU A 205 25.73 33.73 -10.52
CA GLU A 205 26.25 34.76 -11.40
C GLU A 205 25.23 35.88 -11.68
N ALA A 206 23.99 35.52 -12.02
CA ALA A 206 22.97 36.48 -12.43
C ALA A 206 22.30 37.25 -11.27
N ALA A 207 22.25 36.65 -10.07
CA ALA A 207 21.59 37.21 -8.89
C ALA A 207 22.38 36.92 -7.59
N PRO A 208 23.62 37.40 -7.46
CA PRO A 208 24.52 37.05 -6.35
C PRO A 208 23.98 37.42 -4.95
N TRP A 209 23.14 38.45 -4.86
CA TRP A 209 22.52 38.89 -3.60
C TRP A 209 21.53 37.87 -2.99
N LEU A 210 21.10 36.85 -3.74
CA LEU A 210 20.28 35.75 -3.20
C LEU A 210 21.12 34.74 -2.40
N PHE A 211 22.45 34.75 -2.56
CA PHE A 211 23.34 33.75 -1.99
C PHE A 211 24.22 34.30 -0.85
N THR A 212 24.06 35.58 -0.50
CA THR A 212 24.87 36.29 0.51
C THR A 212 24.58 35.93 1.98
N GLN A 213 23.73 34.95 2.29
CA GLN A 213 23.34 34.59 3.67
C GLN A 213 23.88 33.25 4.20
N LEU A 214 24.87 32.63 3.55
CA LEU A 214 25.54 31.44 4.08
C LEU A 214 27.05 31.68 4.16
N SER A 215 27.46 32.54 5.08
CA SER A 215 28.85 32.65 5.57
C SER A 215 28.86 32.60 7.09
#